data_AF-A0A526Q428-F1
#
_entry.id   AF-A0A526Q428-F1
#
_cell.length_a   1.000
_cell.length_b   1.000
_cell.length_c   1.000
_cell.angle_alpha   90.00
_cell.angle_beta   90.00
_cell.angle_gamma   90.00
#
_symmetry.space_group_name_H-M   'P 1'
#
loop_
_entity.id
_entity.type
_entity.pdbx_description
1 polymer ?
#
loop_
_entity_poly.entity_id
_entity_poly.type
_entity_poly.pdbx_seq_one_letter_code
_entity_poly.pdbx_strand_id
1 'polypeptide(L)'
;MSTTSRLRGIDTAVFWPALTITAAFILWGATAPDSLASVTNATLAAIINGFGWGFVVSTAMFLVFAGFLAISRFGKIRLGADDELPEFTTVSWVCMMFSVGMGIGLMFWGVAEP
;
A
#
# COMPACT_ATOMS: atom_id res chain seq x y z
N MET A 1 33.45 14.01 10.66
CA MET A 1 33.19 13.69 9.25
C MET A 1 31.81 14.28 8.92
N SER A 2 31.79 15.35 8.13
CA SER A 2 30.63 16.21 7.90
C SER A 2 29.63 15.56 6.93
N THR A 3 28.39 15.33 7.35
CA THR A 3 27.29 15.06 6.42
C THR A 3 26.24 16.14 6.61
N THR A 4 26.33 17.13 5.74
CA THR A 4 25.40 18.23 5.55
C THR A 4 23.98 17.68 5.38
N SER A 5 23.09 17.95 6.33
CA SER A 5 21.66 17.74 6.13
C SER A 5 21.17 18.75 5.10
N ARG A 6 21.06 18.33 3.84
CA ARG A 6 20.23 19.07 2.88
C ARG A 6 18.81 18.96 3.41
N LEU A 7 18.25 20.07 3.89
CA LEU A 7 16.81 20.22 4.04
C LEU A 7 16.21 19.85 2.66
N ARG A 8 15.61 18.67 2.55
CA ARG A 8 14.89 18.27 1.34
C ARG A 8 13.67 19.20 1.26
N GLY A 9 13.73 20.17 0.36
CA GLY A 9 12.57 20.96 -0.02
C GLY A 9 11.50 20.09 -0.69
N ILE A 10 10.30 20.65 -0.85
CA ILE A 10 9.22 19.98 -1.57
C ILE A 10 9.70 19.66 -2.99
N ASP A 11 9.60 18.39 -3.38
CA ASP A 11 9.83 17.98 -4.76
C ASP A 11 8.65 18.47 -5.61
N THR A 12 8.89 19.57 -6.33
CA THR A 12 7.87 20.23 -7.15
C THR A 12 7.38 19.35 -8.30
N ALA A 13 8.18 18.40 -8.77
CA ALA A 13 7.81 17.48 -9.84
C ALA A 13 6.79 16.43 -9.38
N VAL A 14 6.77 16.09 -8.09
CA VAL A 14 5.80 15.13 -7.52
C VAL A 14 4.62 15.86 -6.88
N PHE A 15 4.89 16.95 -6.16
CA PHE A 15 3.90 17.65 -5.36
C PHE A 15 2.79 18.29 -6.20
N TRP A 16 3.15 19.04 -7.25
CA TRP A 16 2.16 19.75 -8.06
C TRP A 16 1.24 18.82 -8.87
N PRO A 17 1.75 17.76 -9.53
CA PRO A 17 0.87 16.79 -10.19
C PRO A 17 -0.05 16.06 -9.22
N ALA A 18 0.47 15.60 -8.07
CA ALA A 18 -0.36 14.91 -7.08
C ALA A 18 -1.47 15.82 -6.52
N LEU A 19 -1.14 17.08 -6.20
CA LEU A 19 -2.09 18.06 -5.69
C LEU A 19 -3.18 18.38 -6.71
N THR A 20 -2.80 18.63 -7.96
CA THR A 20 -3.75 19.00 -9.02
C THR A 20 -4.71 17.85 -9.35
N ILE A 21 -4.21 16.62 -9.47
CA ILE A 21 -5.04 15.44 -9.71
C ILE A 21 -6.01 15.21 -8.55
N THR A 22 -5.51 15.29 -7.32
CA THR A 22 -6.34 15.08 -6.11
C THR A 22 -7.42 16.17 -5.99
N ALA A 23 -7.05 17.44 -6.17
CA ALA A 23 -8.00 18.55 -6.09
C ALA A 23 -9.06 18.48 -7.21
N ALA A 24 -8.67 18.13 -8.43
CA ALA A 24 -9.61 17.93 -9.53
C ALA A 24 -10.60 16.79 -9.26
N PHE A 25 -10.12 15.67 -8.71
CA PHE A 25 -10.98 14.54 -8.35
C PHE A 25 -11.99 14.90 -7.25
N ILE A 26 -11.56 15.65 -6.22
CA ILE A 26 -12.45 16.14 -5.15
C ILE A 26 -13.49 17.12 -5.72
N LEU A 27 -13.08 18.06 -6.57
CA LEU A 27 -13.98 19.02 -7.20
C LEU A 27 -15.03 18.33 -8.07
N TRP A 28 -14.64 17.30 -8.82
CA TRP A 28 -15.58 16.52 -9.62
C TRP A 28 -16.59 15.78 -8.74
N GLY A 29 -16.13 15.11 -7.68
CA GLY A 29 -17.02 14.43 -6.73
C GLY A 29 -17.98 15.37 -5.99
N ALA A 30 -17.54 16.59 -5.68
CA ALA A 30 -18.36 17.59 -5.01
C ALA A 30 -19.43 18.22 -5.92
N THR A 31 -19.15 18.36 -7.21
CA THR A 31 -20.05 19.05 -8.17
C THR A 31 -20.98 18.09 -8.91
N ALA A 32 -20.56 16.85 -9.15
CA ALA A 32 -21.33 15.87 -9.92
C ALA A 32 -21.20 14.43 -9.34
N PRO A 33 -21.76 14.17 -8.14
CA PRO A 33 -21.63 12.89 -7.45
C PRO A 33 -22.22 11.71 -8.25
N ASP A 34 -23.37 11.90 -8.90
CA ASP A 34 -24.02 10.83 -9.69
C ASP A 34 -23.18 10.43 -10.92
N SER A 35 -22.55 11.42 -11.56
CA SER A 35 -21.63 11.19 -12.68
C SER A 35 -20.40 10.41 -12.22
N LEU A 36 -19.80 10.82 -11.09
CA LEU A 36 -18.66 10.12 -10.51
C LEU A 36 -19.01 8.66 -10.16
N ALA A 37 -20.17 8.43 -9.55
CA ALA A 37 -20.64 7.09 -9.21
C ALA A 37 -20.83 6.21 -10.45
N SER A 38 -21.49 6.75 -11.49
CA SER A 38 -21.69 6.02 -12.75
C SER A 38 -20.38 5.65 -13.43
N VAL A 39 -19.45 6.61 -13.56
CA VAL A 39 -18.15 6.37 -14.21
C VAL A 39 -17.30 5.41 -13.39
N THR A 40 -17.26 5.55 -12.06
CA THR A 40 -16.48 4.67 -11.18
C THR A 40 -17.01 3.24 -11.23
N ASN A 41 -18.33 3.04 -11.21
CA ASN A 41 -18.94 1.71 -11.32
C ASN A 41 -18.68 1.06 -12.68
N ALA A 42 -18.82 1.80 -13.78
CA ALA A 42 -18.53 1.29 -15.11
C ALA A 42 -17.04 0.91 -15.25
N THR A 43 -16.15 1.73 -14.70
CA THR A 43 -14.70 1.49 -14.70
C THR A 43 -14.34 0.27 -13.84
N LEU A 44 -14.89 0.16 -12.65
CA LEU A 44 -14.72 -0.99 -11.77
C LEU A 44 -15.15 -2.28 -12.46
N ALA A 45 -16.35 -2.29 -13.08
CA ALA A 45 -16.83 -3.44 -13.83
C ALA A 45 -15.92 -3.80 -15.00
N ALA A 46 -15.42 -2.82 -15.75
CA ALA A 46 -14.48 -3.04 -16.85
C ALA A 46 -13.16 -3.67 -16.35
N ILE A 47 -12.61 -3.17 -15.23
CA ILE A 47 -11.38 -3.69 -14.63
C ILE A 47 -11.59 -5.12 -14.11
N ILE A 48 -12.70 -5.40 -13.42
CA ILE A 48 -12.99 -6.74 -12.90
C ILE A 48 -13.12 -7.73 -14.07
N ASN A 49 -13.88 -7.39 -15.11
CA ASN A 49 -14.10 -8.28 -16.24
C ASN A 49 -12.83 -8.50 -17.08
N GLY A 50 -12.01 -7.48 -17.28
CA GLY A 50 -10.80 -7.59 -18.09
C GLY A 50 -9.57 -8.11 -17.33
N PHE A 51 -9.37 -7.62 -16.10
CA PHE A 51 -8.14 -7.78 -15.31
C PHE A 51 -8.33 -8.54 -13.99
N GLY A 52 -9.56 -8.99 -13.67
CA GLY A 52 -9.84 -9.72 -12.43
C GLY A 52 -9.04 -11.01 -12.29
N TRP A 53 -8.87 -11.77 -13.37
CA TRP A 53 -8.02 -12.98 -13.37
C TRP A 53 -6.56 -12.63 -13.06
N GLY A 54 -6.06 -11.50 -13.58
CA GLY A 54 -4.71 -11.02 -13.33
C GLY A 54 -4.51 -10.67 -11.85
N PHE A 55 -5.53 -10.09 -11.21
CA PHE A 55 -5.51 -9.80 -9.78
C PHE A 55 -5.41 -11.09 -8.94
N VAL A 56 -6.20 -12.11 -9.25
CA VAL A 56 -6.17 -13.42 -8.56
C VAL A 56 -4.82 -14.10 -8.72
N VAL A 57 -4.32 -14.21 -9.95
CA VAL A 57 -3.03 -14.84 -10.24
C VAL A 57 -1.89 -14.07 -9.58
N SER A 58 -1.91 -12.73 -9.62
CA SER A 58 -0.88 -11.91 -8.97
C SER A 58 -0.89 -12.08 -7.46
N THR A 59 -2.07 -12.12 -6.84
CA THR A 59 -2.19 -12.34 -5.38
C THR A 59 -1.64 -13.71 -4.98
N ALA A 60 -2.00 -14.77 -5.71
CA ALA A 60 -1.45 -16.09 -5.50
C ALA A 60 0.07 -16.12 -5.72
N MET A 61 0.56 -15.45 -6.77
CA MET A 61 1.98 -15.34 -7.07
C MET A 61 2.76 -14.63 -5.96
N PHE A 62 2.26 -13.50 -5.43
CA PHE A 62 2.90 -12.80 -4.32
C PHE A 62 2.91 -13.64 -3.03
N LEU A 63 1.84 -14.39 -2.76
CA LEU A 63 1.79 -15.29 -1.61
C LEU A 63 2.81 -16.42 -1.72
N VAL A 64 2.88 -17.08 -2.89
CA VAL A 64 3.88 -18.12 -3.16
C VAL A 64 5.29 -17.54 -3.13
N PHE A 65 5.50 -16.35 -3.70
CA PHE A 65 6.78 -15.66 -3.69
C PHE A 65 7.25 -15.30 -2.28
N ALA A 66 6.36 -14.76 -1.44
CA ALA A 66 6.67 -14.46 -0.05
C ALA A 66 7.00 -15.74 0.74
N GLY A 67 6.22 -16.82 0.54
CA GLY A 67 6.50 -18.13 1.14
C GLY A 67 7.84 -18.71 0.68
N PHE A 68 8.15 -18.58 -0.61
CA PHE A 68 9.44 -18.97 -1.17
C PHE A 68 10.59 -18.18 -0.54
N LEU A 69 10.47 -16.86 -0.42
CA LEU A 69 11.49 -16.04 0.24
C LEU A 69 11.70 -16.45 1.70
N ALA A 70 10.63 -16.72 2.44
CA ALA A 70 10.69 -17.10 3.85
C ALA A 70 11.38 -18.48 4.07
N ILE A 71 11.11 -19.46 3.22
CA ILE A 71 11.64 -20.83 3.37
C ILE A 71 13.02 -20.99 2.71
N SER A 72 13.28 -20.23 1.64
CA SER A 72 14.53 -20.33 0.89
C SER A 72 15.73 -19.77 1.68
N ARG A 73 16.93 -19.95 1.11
CA ARG A 73 18.17 -19.34 1.63
C ARG A 73 18.10 -17.83 1.80
N PHE A 74 17.22 -17.15 1.06
CA PHE A 74 17.09 -15.70 1.08
C PHE A 74 16.46 -15.20 2.39
N GLY A 75 15.64 -15.99 3.07
CA GLY A 75 15.06 -15.63 4.37
C GLY A 75 16.08 -15.54 5.51
N LYS A 76 17.31 -16.05 5.31
CA LYS A 76 18.40 -15.94 6.29
C LYS A 76 19.17 -14.62 6.18
N ILE A 77 18.94 -13.85 5.11
CA ILE A 77 19.64 -12.59 4.87
C ILE A 77 19.03 -11.54 5.80
N ARG A 78 19.89 -10.91 6.61
CA ARG A 78 19.49 -9.78 7.47
C ARG A 78 19.39 -8.51 6.62
N LEU A 79 18.32 -7.76 6.80
CA LEU A 79 18.10 -6.47 6.12
C LEU A 79 18.78 -5.36 6.93
N GLY A 80 20.10 -5.23 6.78
CA GLY A 80 20.94 -4.29 7.52
C GLY A 80 22.42 -4.55 7.22
N ALA A 81 23.31 -3.87 7.93
CA ALA A 81 24.72 -4.28 7.93
C ALA A 81 24.91 -5.64 8.62
N ASP A 82 25.95 -6.39 8.28
CA ASP A 82 26.17 -7.76 8.78
C ASP A 82 26.20 -7.84 10.32
N ASP A 83 26.71 -6.79 10.97
CA ASP A 83 26.84 -6.66 12.44
C ASP A 83 25.71 -5.84 13.09
N GLU A 84 24.67 -5.48 12.34
CA GLU A 84 23.58 -4.65 12.87
C GLU A 84 22.59 -5.49 13.68
N LEU A 85 22.26 -5.00 14.87
CA LEU A 85 21.26 -5.60 15.76
C LEU A 85 19.87 -5.03 15.48
N PRO A 86 18.78 -5.77 15.75
CA PRO A 86 17.43 -5.25 15.62
C PRO A 86 17.22 -3.99 16.48
N GLU A 87 16.70 -2.92 15.88
CA GLU A 87 16.41 -1.66 16.58
C GLU A 87 15.27 -1.80 17.61
N PHE A 88 14.31 -2.68 17.33
CA PHE A 88 13.17 -2.97 18.20
C PHE A 88 13.20 -4.40 18.71
N THR A 89 12.67 -4.60 19.93
CA THR A 89 12.47 -5.95 20.48
C THR A 89 11.46 -6.72 19.61
N THR A 90 11.57 -8.04 19.54
CA THR A 90 10.69 -8.88 18.71
C THR A 90 9.20 -8.65 19.03
N VAL A 91 8.86 -8.48 20.31
CA VAL A 91 7.48 -8.20 20.73
C VAL A 91 7.02 -6.82 20.21
N SER A 92 7.85 -5.79 20.39
CA SER A 92 7.53 -4.45 19.90
C SER A 92 7.36 -4.43 18.38
N TRP A 93 8.22 -5.13 17.64
CA TRP A 93 8.14 -5.25 16.19
C TRP A 93 6.86 -5.96 15.72
N VAL A 94 6.48 -7.07 16.36
CA VAL A 94 5.21 -7.76 16.04
C VAL A 94 4.01 -6.84 16.32
N CYS A 95 4.01 -6.12 17.44
CA CYS A 95 2.95 -5.17 17.76
C CYS A 95 2.84 -4.07 16.68
N MET A 96 3.97 -3.53 16.19
CA MET A 96 3.96 -2.52 15.11
C MET A 96 3.34 -3.07 13.82
N MET A 97 3.70 -4.29 13.41
CA MET A 97 3.10 -4.92 12.22
C MET A 97 1.59 -5.12 12.38
N PHE A 98 1.14 -5.51 13.57
CA PHE A 98 -0.28 -5.66 13.88
C PHE A 98 -1.02 -4.31 13.85
N SER A 99 -0.42 -3.24 14.38
CA SER A 99 -0.99 -1.89 14.34
C SER A 99 -1.13 -1.35 12.91
N VAL A 100 -0.18 -1.67 12.02
CA VAL A 100 -0.27 -1.31 10.60
C VAL A 100 -1.36 -2.12 9.89
N GLY A 101 -1.58 -3.39 10.26
CA GLY A 101 -2.54 -4.28 9.62
C GLY A 101 -3.99 -4.12 10.07
N MET A 102 -4.25 -3.80 11.34
CA MET A 102 -5.60 -3.66 11.88
C MET A 102 -6.22 -2.29 11.56
N GLY A 103 -6.55 -2.07 10.29
CA GLY A 103 -7.19 -0.84 9.82
C GLY A 103 -8.71 -0.81 9.99
N ILE A 104 -9.33 0.30 9.55
CA ILE A 104 -10.78 0.51 9.52
C ILE A 104 -11.53 -0.58 8.74
N GLY A 105 -10.85 -1.23 7.79
CA GLY A 105 -11.41 -2.32 6.99
C GLY A 105 -11.94 -3.48 7.83
N LEU A 106 -11.25 -3.87 8.90
CA LEU A 106 -11.70 -4.96 9.79
C LEU A 106 -12.94 -4.57 10.61
N MET A 107 -13.07 -3.29 10.98
CA MET A 107 -14.25 -2.81 11.73
C MET A 107 -15.50 -2.78 10.84
N PHE A 108 -15.36 -2.47 9.56
CA PHE A 108 -16.48 -2.46 8.62
C PHE A 108 -16.82 -3.86 8.12
N TRP A 109 -15.82 -4.57 7.59
CA TRP A 109 -16.04 -5.88 6.95
C TRP A 109 -16.07 -7.04 7.93
N GLY A 110 -15.44 -6.95 9.09
CA GLY A 110 -15.52 -8.01 10.11
C GLY A 110 -16.90 -8.18 10.76
N VAL A 111 -17.80 -7.20 10.60
CA VAL A 111 -19.22 -7.31 10.96
C VAL A 111 -20.09 -7.62 9.74
N ALA A 112 -19.68 -7.16 8.55
CA ALA A 112 -20.47 -7.28 7.33
C ALA A 112 -20.30 -8.61 6.59
N GLU A 113 -19.12 -9.22 6.65
CA GLU A 113 -18.80 -10.57 6.18
C GLU A 113 -18.65 -11.48 7.42
N PRO A 114 -19.69 -12.23 7.83
CA PRO A 114 -19.60 -13.15 8.97
C PRO A 114 -18.67 -14.35 8.69
#